data_AF-A0AAW3A267-F1
#
_entry.id   AF-A0AAW3A267-F1
#
_cell.length_a   1.000
_cell.length_b   1.000
_cell.length_c   1.000
_cell.angle_alpha   90.00
_cell.angle_beta   90.00
_cell.angle_gamma   90.00
#
_symmetry.space_group_name_H-M   'P 1'
#
loop_
_entity.id
_entity.type
_entity.pdbx_description
1 polymer ?
#
loop_
_entity_poly.entity_id
_entity_poly.type
_entity_poly.pdbx_seq_one_letter_code
_entity_poly.pdbx_strand_id
1 'polypeptide(L)'
;MDSTTTTSSRAATDAERLQQQQQQQLNSDASQSPHITKDNIDTFNYFQLFGLVTPTTSSTATAAGSNGGGNDVPLSVIDVAAVRRTYRRLSLRFHPDKDDSDEARHAFEVVRTALETIIDSTKLAAYVKTLDAACGGAGSGGHPGEEARQRQRAQQAHVEAEWAADMLIQRAQERLAKEAAARQAAQEREEAAQQLLSELTSSLNTPFQLMEAELVRDWDVDEEMVSMKTKEVMKLLHQLASADSGWIPHFMQEGASRKRGRDYTAL
;
A
#
# COMPACT_ATOMS: atom_id res chain seq x y z
N MET A 1 -49.63 -55.54 -28.98
CA MET A 1 -48.97 -55.94 -27.72
C MET A 1 -47.55 -56.33 -28.06
N ASP A 2 -46.64 -56.15 -27.11
CA ASP A 2 -45.19 -56.36 -27.16
C ASP A 2 -44.30 -55.25 -27.73
N SER A 3 -43.73 -54.46 -26.81
CA SER A 3 -42.35 -53.99 -26.90
C SER A 3 -41.82 -53.84 -25.48
N THR A 4 -40.84 -54.66 -25.19
CA THR A 4 -40.24 -54.95 -23.89
C THR A 4 -39.25 -53.88 -23.45
N THR A 5 -39.38 -53.53 -22.17
CA THR A 5 -38.47 -52.88 -21.25
C THR A 5 -36.99 -53.28 -21.44
N THR A 6 -36.11 -52.38 -21.89
CA THR A 6 -34.64 -52.50 -21.70
C THR A 6 -33.95 -51.14 -21.81
N THR A 7 -34.11 -50.26 -20.82
CA THR A 7 -33.29 -49.02 -20.73
C THR A 7 -32.85 -48.69 -19.29
N SER A 8 -33.29 -49.46 -18.28
CA SER A 8 -33.09 -49.12 -16.87
C SER A 8 -31.83 -49.71 -16.22
N SER A 9 -31.14 -50.67 -16.86
CA SER A 9 -30.01 -51.40 -16.23
C SER A 9 -28.62 -50.81 -16.47
N ARG A 10 -28.45 -49.88 -17.43
CA ARG A 10 -27.14 -49.32 -17.79
C ARG A 10 -26.77 -48.04 -17.03
N ALA A 11 -27.77 -47.30 -16.54
CA ALA A 11 -27.54 -46.10 -15.74
C ALA A 11 -27.13 -46.42 -14.28
N ALA A 12 -27.54 -47.57 -13.74
CA ALA A 12 -27.17 -47.99 -12.39
C ALA A 12 -25.67 -48.35 -12.28
N THR A 13 -25.10 -48.98 -13.32
CA THR A 13 -23.69 -49.39 -13.32
C THR A 13 -22.72 -48.23 -13.48
N ASP A 14 -23.13 -47.14 -14.15
CA ASP A 14 -22.30 -45.93 -14.30
C ASP A 14 -22.29 -45.07 -13.02
N ALA A 15 -23.41 -45.00 -12.31
CA ALA A 15 -23.49 -44.37 -11.00
C ALA A 15 -22.67 -45.14 -9.93
N GLU A 16 -22.73 -46.48 -9.94
CA GLU A 16 -21.87 -47.31 -9.08
C GLU A 16 -20.39 -47.15 -9.42
N ARG A 17 -20.01 -47.06 -10.70
CA ARG A 17 -18.60 -46.83 -11.10
C ARG A 17 -18.09 -45.47 -10.65
N LEU A 18 -18.90 -44.41 -10.75
CA LEU A 18 -18.52 -43.07 -10.30
C LEU A 18 -18.43 -42.98 -8.77
N GLN A 19 -19.33 -43.66 -8.06
CA GLN A 19 -19.29 -43.71 -6.59
C GLN A 19 -18.12 -44.57 -6.09
N GLN A 20 -17.80 -45.67 -6.78
CA GLN A 20 -16.66 -46.53 -6.45
C GLN A 20 -15.31 -45.85 -6.83
N GLN A 21 -15.27 -45.01 -7.85
CA GLN A 21 -14.09 -44.20 -8.21
C GLN A 21 -13.88 -43.02 -7.23
N GLN A 22 -14.96 -42.41 -6.74
CA GLN A 22 -14.89 -41.39 -5.68
C GLN A 22 -14.50 -42.00 -4.32
N GLN A 23 -14.94 -43.22 -4.03
CA GLN A 23 -14.56 -43.94 -2.80
C GLN A 23 -13.12 -44.51 -2.87
N GLN A 24 -12.61 -44.82 -4.07
CA GLN A 24 -11.19 -45.17 -4.26
C GLN A 24 -10.26 -43.96 -4.09
N GLN A 25 -10.69 -42.73 -4.45
CA GLN A 25 -9.90 -41.52 -4.19
C GLN A 25 -9.87 -41.14 -2.70
N LEU A 26 -10.94 -41.38 -1.95
CA LEU A 26 -10.97 -41.15 -0.50
C LEU A 26 -10.17 -42.19 0.29
N ASN A 27 -10.07 -43.42 -0.21
CA ASN A 27 -9.26 -44.48 0.42
C ASN A 27 -7.75 -44.40 0.08
N SER A 28 -7.38 -43.73 -1.01
CA SER A 28 -5.95 -43.47 -1.32
C SER A 28 -5.33 -42.42 -0.40
N ASP A 29 -6.11 -41.47 0.13
CA ASP A 29 -5.61 -40.45 1.07
C ASP A 29 -5.47 -40.99 2.50
N ALA A 30 -6.23 -42.01 2.88
CA ALA A 30 -6.19 -42.58 4.23
C ALA A 30 -5.09 -43.65 4.43
N SER A 31 -4.48 -44.15 3.35
CA SER A 31 -3.50 -45.26 3.38
C SER A 31 -2.10 -44.88 2.89
N GLN A 32 -1.91 -43.67 2.37
CA GLN A 32 -0.57 -43.17 2.09
C GLN A 32 0.00 -42.54 3.35
N SER A 33 1.18 -43.03 3.77
CA SER A 33 2.00 -42.34 4.76
C SER A 33 2.06 -40.85 4.40
N PRO A 34 1.88 -39.92 5.36
CA PRO A 34 1.74 -38.49 5.06
C PRO A 34 2.84 -38.07 4.09
N HIS A 35 2.44 -37.62 2.90
CA HIS A 35 3.38 -37.26 1.85
C HIS A 35 4.06 -35.95 2.24
N ILE A 36 5.13 -36.06 3.04
CA ILE A 36 5.92 -34.91 3.49
C ILE A 36 6.64 -34.34 2.27
N THR A 37 6.16 -33.17 1.83
CA THR A 37 6.74 -32.32 0.79
C THR A 37 7.42 -31.10 1.42
N LYS A 38 8.18 -30.34 0.62
CA LYS A 38 8.88 -29.12 1.06
C LYS A 38 7.88 -28.07 1.58
N ASP A 39 6.73 -27.96 0.92
CA ASP A 39 5.72 -26.93 1.19
C ASP A 39 4.81 -27.24 2.39
N ASN A 40 4.73 -28.52 2.79
CA ASN A 40 3.79 -28.97 3.82
C ASN A 40 4.47 -29.28 5.16
N ILE A 41 5.77 -29.01 5.28
CA ILE A 41 6.55 -29.44 6.45
C ILE A 41 6.17 -28.71 7.73
N ASP A 42 5.70 -27.46 7.60
CA ASP A 42 5.29 -26.62 8.72
C ASP A 42 3.88 -26.96 9.24
N THR A 43 3.05 -27.58 8.42
CA THR A 43 1.71 -28.03 8.81
C THR A 43 1.77 -29.22 9.77
N PHE A 44 2.85 -30.00 9.72
CA PHE A 44 2.97 -31.22 10.51
C PHE A 44 3.57 -30.96 11.89
N ASN A 45 2.93 -31.51 12.91
CA ASN A 45 3.50 -31.62 14.25
C ASN A 45 4.81 -32.43 14.22
N TYR A 46 5.75 -32.15 15.12
CA TYR A 46 6.99 -32.91 15.27
C TYR A 46 6.73 -34.42 15.45
N PHE A 47 5.71 -34.81 16.20
CA PHE A 47 5.32 -36.21 16.34
C PHE A 47 4.83 -36.80 15.01
N GLN A 48 4.03 -36.06 14.25
CA GLN A 48 3.50 -36.48 12.95
C GLN A 48 4.61 -36.61 11.89
N LEU A 49 5.62 -35.74 11.94
CA LEU A 49 6.78 -35.76 11.05
C LEU A 49 7.61 -37.05 11.17
N PHE A 50 7.70 -37.60 12.38
CA PHE A 50 8.41 -38.85 12.65
C PHE A 50 7.50 -40.08 12.68
N GLY A 51 6.19 -39.91 12.41
CA GLY A 51 5.21 -41.00 12.46
C GLY A 51 5.02 -41.55 13.88
N LEU A 52 5.25 -40.71 14.88
CA LEU A 52 5.01 -41.02 16.28
C LEU A 52 3.55 -40.67 16.63
N VAL A 53 2.93 -41.50 17.45
CA VAL A 53 1.61 -41.20 18.02
C VAL A 53 1.74 -40.00 18.94
N THR A 54 0.89 -39.00 18.77
CA THR A 54 0.82 -37.86 19.71
C THR A 54 0.34 -38.38 21.06
N PRO A 55 1.11 -38.21 22.15
CA PRO A 55 0.63 -38.54 23.48
C PRO A 55 -0.41 -37.49 23.86
N THR A 56 -1.67 -37.72 23.51
CA THR A 56 -2.75 -36.91 24.04
C THR A 56 -2.80 -37.19 25.54
N THR A 57 -2.56 -36.17 26.35
CA THR A 57 -2.66 -36.21 27.83
C THR A 57 -4.08 -36.48 28.33
N SER A 58 -5.06 -36.71 27.44
CA SER A 58 -6.44 -37.05 27.78
C SER A 58 -6.63 -38.53 28.13
N SER A 59 -5.86 -39.01 29.11
CA SER A 59 -6.19 -40.23 29.87
C SER A 59 -5.82 -40.05 31.34
N THR A 60 -6.35 -38.99 31.94
CA THR A 60 -6.66 -38.94 33.37
C THR A 60 -8.12 -38.53 33.56
N ALA A 61 -9.07 -39.32 33.07
CA ALA A 61 -10.44 -39.40 33.59
C ALA A 61 -11.30 -40.33 32.71
N THR A 62 -11.26 -41.64 32.96
CA THR A 62 -12.45 -42.49 33.14
C THR A 62 -12.00 -43.95 33.24
N ALA A 63 -12.13 -44.50 34.45
CA ALA A 63 -12.23 -45.93 34.63
C ALA A 63 -13.56 -46.41 34.04
N ALA A 64 -13.53 -47.20 32.97
CA ALA A 64 -14.50 -48.27 32.67
C ALA A 64 -14.18 -48.89 31.30
N GLY A 65 -13.81 -50.18 31.34
CA GLY A 65 -13.69 -51.17 30.26
C GLY A 65 -13.78 -50.71 28.80
N SER A 66 -12.67 -50.85 28.08
CA SER A 66 -12.71 -51.23 26.66
C SER A 66 -11.45 -52.01 26.30
N ASN A 67 -11.65 -53.28 25.94
CA ASN A 67 -10.64 -54.09 25.26
C ASN A 67 -10.55 -53.62 23.80
N GLY A 68 -9.50 -52.88 23.48
CA GLY A 68 -9.14 -52.53 22.11
C GLY A 68 -7.69 -52.09 22.09
N GLY A 69 -6.84 -52.79 21.34
CA GLY A 69 -5.38 -52.60 21.32
C GLY A 69 -4.94 -51.23 20.82
N GLY A 70 -5.02 -50.23 21.70
CA GLY A 70 -4.33 -48.95 21.58
C GLY A 70 -2.95 -49.10 22.20
N ASN A 71 -1.91 -48.91 21.39
CA ASN A 71 -0.53 -48.86 21.85
C ASN A 71 -0.35 -47.52 22.59
N ASP A 72 -0.83 -47.43 23.83
CA ASP A 72 -0.65 -46.26 24.70
C ASP A 72 0.78 -46.26 25.22
N VAL A 73 1.69 -45.75 24.39
CA VAL A 73 3.12 -45.69 24.66
C VAL A 73 3.38 -44.47 25.57
N PRO A 74 3.82 -44.67 26.83
CA PRO A 74 4.19 -43.54 27.69
C PRO A 74 5.37 -42.78 27.06
N LEU A 75 5.45 -41.48 27.33
CA LEU A 75 6.50 -40.55 26.86
C LEU A 75 7.95 -41.06 27.04
N SER A 76 8.16 -42.06 27.90
CA SER A 76 9.43 -42.73 28.18
C SER A 76 9.81 -43.86 27.20
N VAL A 77 8.91 -44.26 26.29
CA VAL A 77 9.12 -45.34 25.32
C VAL A 77 9.13 -44.78 23.89
N ILE A 78 9.80 -43.64 23.69
CA ILE A 78 10.10 -43.15 22.35
C ILE A 78 11.29 -43.95 21.82
N ASP A 79 11.08 -44.72 20.76
CA ASP A 79 12.17 -45.42 20.08
C ASP A 79 13.07 -44.43 19.34
N VAL A 80 14.10 -43.95 20.04
CA VAL A 80 15.10 -43.02 19.53
C VAL A 80 15.79 -43.56 18.27
N ALA A 81 15.90 -44.89 18.11
CA ALA A 81 16.48 -45.49 16.91
C ALA A 81 15.56 -45.32 15.69
N ALA A 82 14.24 -45.46 15.86
CA ALA A 82 13.26 -45.18 14.83
C ALA A 82 13.30 -43.69 14.42
N VAL A 83 13.32 -42.77 15.39
CA VAL A 83 13.37 -41.31 15.13
C VAL A 83 14.64 -40.91 14.35
N ARG A 84 15.79 -41.46 14.73
CA ARG A 84 17.06 -41.23 13.99
C ARG A 84 17.04 -41.81 12.58
N ARG A 85 16.37 -42.95 12.38
CA ARG A 85 16.22 -43.57 11.05
C ARG A 85 15.35 -42.72 10.13
N THR A 86 14.24 -42.20 10.64
CA THR A 86 13.36 -41.28 9.91
C THR A 86 14.04 -39.95 9.63
N TYR A 87 14.79 -39.40 10.59
CA TYR A 87 15.63 -38.21 10.41
C TYR A 87 16.60 -38.42 9.25
N ARG A 88 17.40 -39.50 9.26
CA ARG A 88 18.35 -39.78 8.17
C ARG A 88 17.67 -39.86 6.80
N ARG A 89 16.47 -40.43 6.73
CA ARG A 89 15.68 -40.51 5.49
C ARG A 89 15.21 -39.12 5.03
N LEU A 90 14.71 -38.28 5.93
CA LEU A 90 14.23 -36.93 5.62
C LEU A 90 15.39 -35.97 5.30
N SER A 91 16.49 -36.05 6.03
CA SER A 91 17.72 -35.29 5.78
C SER A 91 18.31 -35.57 4.40
N LEU A 92 18.25 -36.81 3.91
CA LEU A 92 18.68 -37.15 2.55
C LEU A 92 17.72 -36.63 1.47
N ARG A 93 16.44 -36.41 1.80
CA ARG A 93 15.45 -35.85 0.87
C ARG A 93 15.52 -34.33 0.79
N PHE A 94 15.84 -33.66 1.89
CA PHE A 94 15.91 -32.20 1.99
C PHE A 94 17.35 -31.69 2.12
N HIS A 95 18.34 -32.45 1.65
CA HIS A 95 19.73 -32.01 1.73
C HIS A 95 19.98 -30.87 0.73
N PRO A 96 20.66 -29.78 1.12
CA PRO A 96 20.93 -28.66 0.21
C PRO A 96 21.70 -29.08 -1.05
N ASP A 97 22.57 -30.09 -0.96
CA ASP A 97 23.32 -30.66 -2.10
C ASP A 97 22.43 -31.28 -3.21
N LYS A 98 21.21 -31.73 -2.87
CA LYS A 98 20.28 -32.32 -3.84
C LYS A 98 19.26 -31.32 -4.34
N ASP A 99 18.92 -30.34 -3.49
CA ASP A 99 17.88 -29.35 -3.71
C ASP A 99 18.35 -28.00 -3.15
N ASP A 100 18.85 -27.12 -4.02
CA ASP A 100 19.34 -25.78 -3.64
C ASP A 100 18.23 -24.77 -3.32
N SER A 101 16.95 -25.19 -3.30
CA SER A 101 15.82 -24.32 -2.96
C SER A 101 15.87 -23.91 -1.48
N ASP A 102 15.53 -22.65 -1.21
CA ASP A 102 15.43 -22.13 0.17
C ASP A 102 14.37 -22.88 0.99
N GLU A 103 13.32 -23.41 0.34
CA GLU A 103 12.31 -24.26 0.98
C GLU A 103 12.89 -25.59 1.47
N ALA A 104 13.86 -26.16 0.74
CA ALA A 104 14.52 -27.40 1.16
C ALA A 104 15.45 -27.17 2.36
N ARG A 105 16.12 -26.01 2.40
CA ARG A 105 16.93 -25.59 3.56
C ARG A 105 16.05 -25.41 4.79
N HIS A 106 14.93 -24.72 4.64
CA HIS A 106 13.95 -24.54 5.71
C HIS A 106 13.42 -25.88 6.22
N ALA A 107 13.00 -26.77 5.30
CA ALA A 107 12.53 -28.10 5.65
C ALA A 107 13.59 -28.93 6.42
N PHE A 108 14.86 -28.82 6.05
CA PHE A 108 15.95 -29.50 6.76
C PHE A 108 16.13 -28.96 8.20
N GLU A 109 16.02 -27.65 8.39
CA GLU A 109 16.10 -27.00 9.70
C GLU A 109 14.93 -27.39 10.61
N VAL A 110 13.72 -27.47 10.07
CA VAL A 110 12.52 -27.93 10.80
C VAL A 110 12.69 -29.38 11.25
N VAL A 111 13.13 -30.28 10.36
CA VAL A 111 13.39 -31.69 10.68
C VAL A 111 14.46 -31.85 11.75
N ARG A 112 15.52 -31.02 11.69
CA ARG A 112 16.60 -31.00 12.70
C ARG A 112 16.07 -30.52 14.06
N THR A 113 15.32 -29.42 14.06
CA THR A 113 14.74 -28.85 15.29
C THR A 113 13.79 -29.85 15.94
N ALA A 114 12.93 -30.49 15.14
CA ALA A 114 12.02 -31.52 15.61
C ALA A 114 12.77 -32.70 16.26
N LEU A 115 13.86 -33.17 15.66
CA LEU A 115 14.72 -34.22 16.25
C LEU A 115 15.29 -33.78 17.61
N GLU A 116 15.84 -32.57 17.69
CA GLU A 116 16.44 -32.04 18.92
C GLU A 116 15.39 -31.91 20.04
N THR A 117 14.15 -31.52 19.71
CA THR A 117 13.06 -31.43 20.69
C THR A 117 12.56 -32.79 21.18
N ILE A 118 12.61 -33.84 20.34
CA ILE A 118 12.15 -35.18 20.72
C ILE A 118 13.22 -35.95 21.50
N ILE A 119 14.51 -35.74 21.20
CA ILE A 119 15.60 -36.37 21.94
C ILE A 119 15.72 -35.80 23.36
N ASP A 120 15.50 -34.50 23.53
CA ASP A 120 15.60 -33.83 24.82
C ASP A 120 14.25 -33.88 25.56
N SER A 121 14.20 -34.64 26.66
CA SER A 121 12.98 -34.83 27.46
C SER A 121 12.43 -33.52 28.03
N THR A 122 13.29 -32.52 28.29
CA THR A 122 12.86 -31.22 28.83
C THR A 122 12.17 -30.38 27.76
N LYS A 123 12.75 -30.34 26.55
CA LYS A 123 12.15 -29.67 25.38
C LYS A 123 10.89 -30.38 24.92
N LEU A 124 10.86 -31.70 24.99
CA LEU A 124 9.68 -32.49 24.69
C LEU A 124 8.53 -32.12 25.63
N ALA A 125 8.78 -32.10 26.94
CA ALA A 125 7.76 -31.74 27.92
C ALA A 125 7.24 -30.30 27.72
N ALA A 126 8.11 -29.36 27.36
CA ALA A 126 7.71 -28.00 27.01
C ALA A 126 6.85 -27.97 25.74
N TYR A 127 7.26 -28.71 24.70
CA TYR A 127 6.53 -28.80 23.43
C TYR A 127 5.15 -29.42 23.60
N VAL A 128 5.04 -30.52 24.37
CA VAL A 128 3.75 -31.15 24.68
C VAL A 128 2.82 -30.18 25.44
N LYS A 129 3.34 -29.39 26.39
CA LYS A 129 2.56 -28.34 27.05
C LYS A 129 2.08 -27.25 26.09
N THR A 130 2.93 -26.83 25.15
CA THR A 130 2.50 -25.85 24.13
C THR A 130 1.44 -26.43 23.20
N LEU A 131 1.52 -27.73 22.91
CA LEU A 131 0.55 -28.42 22.08
C LEU A 131 -0.80 -28.56 22.81
N ASP A 132 -0.77 -28.89 24.09
CA ASP A 132 -1.94 -28.93 24.98
C ASP A 132 -2.57 -27.55 25.14
N ALA A 133 -1.77 -26.48 25.30
CA ALA A 133 -2.24 -25.11 25.35
C ALA A 133 -2.83 -24.63 24.01
N ALA A 134 -2.23 -25.00 22.88
CA ALA A 134 -2.76 -24.70 21.55
C ALA A 134 -4.07 -25.46 21.28
N CYS A 135 -4.22 -26.68 21.80
CA CYS A 135 -5.42 -27.49 21.65
C CYS A 135 -6.52 -27.14 22.69
N GLY A 136 -6.14 -26.63 23.87
CA GLY A 136 -7.03 -26.23 24.97
C GLY A 136 -7.37 -24.73 25.00
N GLY A 137 -6.75 -23.93 24.13
CA GLY A 137 -6.82 -22.46 24.12
C GLY A 137 -8.01 -21.86 23.38
N ALA A 138 -9.19 -22.48 23.43
CA ALA A 138 -10.42 -21.92 22.84
C ALA A 138 -11.68 -22.11 23.71
N GLY A 139 -11.52 -22.42 25.01
CA GLY A 139 -12.61 -22.67 25.94
C GLY A 139 -12.61 -21.72 27.14
N SER A 140 -13.45 -20.68 27.06
CA SER A 140 -13.98 -19.85 28.15
C SER A 140 -13.91 -20.47 29.55
N GLY A 141 -13.09 -19.89 30.43
CA GLY A 141 -13.06 -20.20 31.87
C GLY A 141 -12.53 -19.00 32.67
N GLY A 142 -13.33 -17.95 32.81
CA GLY A 142 -12.96 -16.75 33.56
C GLY A 142 -12.71 -17.05 35.04
N HIS A 143 -11.44 -17.03 35.44
CA HIS A 143 -11.07 -17.07 36.85
C HIS A 143 -11.28 -15.67 37.48
N PRO A 144 -11.92 -15.53 38.65
CA PRO A 144 -12.18 -14.22 39.27
C PRO A 144 -10.90 -13.40 39.58
N GLY A 145 -9.73 -14.05 39.65
CA GLY A 145 -8.43 -13.38 39.76
C GLY A 145 -7.88 -12.81 38.45
N GLU A 146 -8.32 -13.31 37.30
CA GLU A 146 -7.92 -12.79 35.98
C GLU A 146 -8.66 -11.50 35.66
N GLU A 147 -9.93 -11.37 36.06
CA GLU A 147 -10.70 -10.14 35.88
C GLU A 147 -10.11 -8.97 36.69
N ALA A 148 -9.64 -9.22 37.91
CA ALA A 148 -8.94 -8.22 38.72
C ALA A 148 -7.62 -7.78 38.07
N ARG A 149 -6.84 -8.73 37.54
CA ARG A 149 -5.59 -8.42 36.79
C ARG A 149 -5.88 -7.69 35.48
N GLN A 150 -6.98 -8.03 34.80
CA GLN A 150 -7.40 -7.37 33.57
C GLN A 150 -7.83 -5.93 33.83
N ARG A 151 -8.55 -5.66 34.92
CA ARG A 151 -8.90 -4.30 35.35
C ARG A 151 -7.66 -3.48 35.70
N GLN A 152 -6.70 -4.08 36.39
CA GLN A 152 -5.44 -3.39 36.71
C GLN A 152 -4.65 -3.03 35.44
N ARG A 153 -4.56 -3.95 34.47
CA ARG A 153 -3.96 -3.66 33.15
C ARG A 153 -4.70 -2.58 32.39
N ALA A 154 -6.04 -2.57 32.44
CA ALA A 154 -6.85 -1.54 31.79
C ALA A 154 -6.62 -0.15 32.41
N GLN A 155 -6.48 -0.07 33.74
CA GLN A 155 -6.14 1.18 34.42
C GLN A 155 -4.74 1.67 34.06
N GLN A 156 -3.74 0.78 34.04
CA GLN A 156 -2.38 1.12 33.60
C GLN A 156 -2.37 1.61 32.15
N ALA A 157 -3.07 0.90 31.26
CA ALA A 157 -3.21 1.29 29.86
C ALA A 157 -3.89 2.67 29.70
N HIS A 158 -4.86 3.01 30.56
CA HIS A 158 -5.51 4.32 30.52
C HIS A 158 -4.56 5.44 30.93
N VAL A 159 -3.81 5.25 32.02
CA VAL A 159 -2.82 6.23 32.49
C VAL A 159 -1.71 6.42 31.46
N GLU A 160 -1.25 5.34 30.83
CA GLU A 160 -0.28 5.40 29.75
C GLU A 160 -0.84 6.11 28.52
N ALA A 161 -2.11 5.88 28.17
CA ALA A 161 -2.77 6.57 27.07
C ALA A 161 -2.90 8.08 27.31
N GLU A 162 -3.23 8.50 28.54
CA GLU A 162 -3.27 9.91 28.92
C GLU A 162 -1.87 10.56 28.80
N TRP A 163 -0.84 9.89 29.30
CA TRP A 163 0.53 10.40 29.18
C TRP A 163 1.00 10.46 27.72
N ALA A 164 0.66 9.46 26.91
CA ALA A 164 0.96 9.44 25.48
C ALA A 164 0.22 10.56 24.72
N ALA A 165 -1.02 10.88 25.10
CA ALA A 165 -1.78 11.98 24.52
C ALA A 165 -1.12 13.33 24.79
N ASP A 166 -0.70 13.59 26.03
CA ASP A 166 0.00 14.82 26.40
C ASP A 166 1.32 14.98 25.64
N MET A 167 2.10 13.89 25.52
CA MET A 167 3.33 13.88 24.73
C MET A 167 3.08 14.22 23.26
N LEU A 168 1.99 13.73 22.66
CA LEU A 168 1.62 14.06 21.28
C LEU A 168 1.20 15.52 21.12
N ILE A 169 0.49 16.08 22.10
CA ILE A 169 0.13 17.50 22.12
C ILE A 169 1.39 18.36 22.17
N GLN A 170 2.34 18.05 23.05
CA GLN A 170 3.61 18.77 23.14
C GLN A 170 4.40 18.68 21.83
N ARG A 171 4.48 17.48 21.22
CA ARG A 171 5.13 17.26 19.93
C ARG A 171 4.49 18.05 18.79
N ALA A 172 3.16 18.20 18.81
CA ALA A 172 2.43 18.99 17.83
C ALA A 172 2.73 20.49 18.00
N GLN A 173 2.76 20.99 19.24
CA GLN A 173 3.15 22.37 19.54
C GLN A 173 4.58 22.66 19.09
N GLU A 174 5.54 21.76 19.35
CA GLU A 174 6.91 21.88 18.86
C GLU A 174 6.98 21.95 17.34
N ARG A 175 6.19 21.13 16.63
CA ARG A 175 6.14 21.16 15.16
C ARG A 175 5.60 22.48 14.65
N LEU A 176 4.52 22.99 15.23
CA LEU A 176 3.96 24.29 14.87
C LEU A 176 4.95 25.43 15.16
N ALA A 177 5.61 25.40 16.31
CA ALA A 177 6.64 26.38 16.67
C ALA A 177 7.83 26.32 15.70
N LYS A 178 8.28 25.11 15.36
CA LYS A 178 9.38 24.90 14.39
C LYS A 178 8.98 25.35 12.99
N GLU A 179 7.75 25.10 12.56
CA GLU A 179 7.24 25.56 11.28
C GLU A 179 7.12 27.09 11.25
N ALA A 180 6.59 27.70 12.31
CA ALA A 180 6.52 29.15 12.44
C ALA A 180 7.91 29.80 12.41
N ALA A 181 8.87 29.24 13.15
CA ALA A 181 10.26 29.68 13.12
C ALA A 181 10.89 29.49 11.73
N ALA A 182 10.58 28.42 11.03
CA ALA A 182 11.04 28.19 9.65
C ALA A 182 10.45 29.21 8.67
N ARG A 183 9.17 29.61 8.83
CA ARG A 183 8.54 30.66 8.03
C ARG A 183 9.16 32.03 8.29
N GLN A 184 9.40 32.38 9.55
CA GLN A 184 10.08 33.62 9.91
C GLN A 184 11.50 33.67 9.33
N ALA A 185 12.27 32.59 9.49
CA ALA A 185 13.61 32.50 8.90
C ALA A 185 13.59 32.56 7.36
N ALA A 186 12.53 32.09 6.71
CA ALA A 186 12.36 32.25 5.26
C ALA A 186 12.09 33.71 4.87
N GLN A 187 11.21 34.40 5.60
CA GLN A 187 10.93 35.82 5.39
C GLN A 187 12.19 36.67 5.58
N GLU A 188 12.93 36.46 6.67
CA GLU A 188 14.19 37.18 6.92
C GLU A 188 15.23 36.94 5.82
N ARG A 189 15.29 35.72 5.27
CA ARG A 189 16.16 35.41 4.12
C ARG A 189 15.73 36.13 2.84
N GLU A 190 14.43 36.19 2.57
CA GLU A 190 13.89 36.92 1.42
C GLU A 190 14.14 38.41 1.54
N GLU A 191 13.93 38.99 2.72
CA GLU A 191 14.23 40.40 3.01
C GLU A 191 15.72 40.70 2.86
N ALA A 192 16.59 39.85 3.40
CA ALA A 192 18.03 39.99 3.22
C ALA A 192 18.43 39.92 1.74
N ALA A 193 17.81 39.03 0.95
CA ALA A 193 18.07 38.95 -0.48
C ALA A 193 17.58 40.20 -1.24
N GLN A 194 16.42 40.74 -0.85
CA GLN A 194 15.90 41.99 -1.42
C GLN A 194 16.78 43.18 -1.08
N GLN A 195 17.31 43.25 0.15
CA GLN A 195 18.24 44.31 0.54
C GLN A 195 19.49 44.26 -0.33
N LEU A 196 20.10 43.09 -0.50
CA LEU A 196 21.25 42.91 -1.40
C LEU A 196 20.91 43.32 -2.84
N LEU A 197 19.74 42.92 -3.35
CA LEU A 197 19.29 43.32 -4.68
C LEU A 197 19.10 44.84 -4.79
N SER A 198 18.57 45.49 -3.75
CA SER A 198 18.38 46.94 -3.70
C SER A 198 19.72 47.68 -3.65
N GLU A 199 20.71 47.18 -2.92
CA GLU A 199 22.07 47.70 -2.91
C GLU A 199 22.71 47.59 -4.30
N LEU A 200 22.61 46.41 -4.92
CA LEU A 200 23.11 46.20 -6.28
C LEU A 200 22.41 47.11 -7.30
N THR A 201 21.09 47.22 -7.23
CA THR A 201 20.30 48.05 -8.15
C THR A 201 20.58 49.53 -7.95
N SER A 202 20.73 50.00 -6.72
CA SER A 202 21.10 51.39 -6.42
C SER A 202 22.49 51.72 -6.95
N SER A 203 23.44 50.78 -6.89
CA SER A 203 24.77 50.93 -7.50
C SER A 203 24.74 50.96 -9.03
N LEU A 204 23.76 50.26 -9.63
CA LEU A 204 23.55 50.18 -11.08
C LEU A 204 22.71 51.33 -11.64
N ASN A 205 21.92 52.02 -10.81
CA ASN A 205 21.15 53.19 -11.20
C ASN A 205 22.11 54.39 -11.32
N THR A 206 22.82 54.43 -12.44
CA THR A 206 23.81 55.46 -12.74
C THR A 206 23.13 56.84 -12.81
N PRO A 207 23.84 57.94 -12.49
CA PRO A 207 23.28 59.30 -12.60
C PRO A 207 22.75 59.61 -14.01
N PHE A 208 23.28 58.93 -15.04
CA PHE A 208 22.79 59.02 -16.41
C PHE A 208 21.37 58.44 -16.59
N GLN A 209 21.06 57.34 -15.91
CA GLN A 209 19.77 56.65 -16.00
C GLN A 209 18.66 57.41 -15.27
N LEU A 210 19.00 58.08 -14.17
CA LEU A 210 18.11 59.03 -13.48
C LEU A 210 17.83 60.27 -14.35
N MET A 211 18.87 60.82 -15.01
CA MET A 211 18.74 61.97 -15.91
C MET A 211 17.94 61.61 -17.17
N GLU A 212 18.13 60.42 -17.73
CA GLU A 212 17.32 59.93 -18.86
C GLU A 212 15.85 59.78 -18.48
N ALA A 213 15.54 59.25 -17.29
CA ALA A 213 14.17 59.14 -16.81
C ALA A 213 13.50 60.50 -16.58
N GLU A 214 14.25 61.50 -16.11
CA GLU A 214 13.77 62.87 -15.97
C GLU A 214 13.53 63.52 -17.35
N LEU A 215 14.48 63.38 -18.29
CA LEU A 215 14.30 63.86 -19.65
C LEU A 215 13.11 63.18 -20.32
N VAL A 216 12.96 61.86 -20.24
CA VAL A 216 11.84 61.14 -20.89
C VAL A 216 10.48 61.61 -20.35
N ARG A 217 10.38 61.95 -19.06
CA ARG A 217 9.16 62.53 -18.47
C ARG A 217 8.84 63.92 -19.02
N ASP A 218 9.85 64.73 -19.33
CA ASP A 218 9.64 66.05 -19.94
C ASP A 218 9.27 65.97 -21.44
N TRP A 219 9.46 64.79 -22.06
CA TRP A 219 9.06 64.49 -23.43
C TRP A 219 7.73 63.73 -23.54
N ASP A 220 7.09 63.36 -22.43
CA ASP A 220 5.70 62.89 -22.42
C ASP A 220 4.79 64.08 -22.78
N VAL A 221 4.63 64.30 -24.10
CA VAL A 221 3.66 65.26 -24.61
C VAL A 221 2.29 64.77 -24.19
N ASP A 222 1.61 65.51 -23.31
CA ASP A 222 0.27 65.18 -22.82
C ASP A 222 -0.62 64.71 -23.97
N GLU A 223 -1.02 63.44 -23.94
CA GLU A 223 -1.87 62.83 -24.97
C GLU A 223 -3.16 63.65 -25.18
N GLU A 224 -3.66 64.26 -24.10
CA GLU A 224 -4.78 65.20 -24.15
C GLU A 224 -4.47 66.49 -24.93
N MET A 225 -3.27 67.07 -24.78
CA MET A 225 -2.84 68.26 -25.51
C MET A 225 -2.67 67.99 -27.00
N VAL A 226 -2.10 66.83 -27.35
CA VAL A 226 -2.03 66.36 -28.76
C VAL A 226 -3.45 66.15 -29.30
N SER A 227 -4.34 65.55 -28.52
CA SER A 227 -5.73 65.35 -28.92
C SER A 227 -6.49 66.67 -29.15
N MET A 228 -6.21 67.70 -28.34
CA MET A 228 -6.83 69.01 -28.51
C MET A 228 -6.32 69.72 -29.75
N LYS A 229 -4.99 69.77 -29.95
CA LYS A 229 -4.40 70.39 -31.14
C LYS A 229 -4.80 69.67 -32.42
N THR A 230 -4.90 68.33 -32.41
CA THR A 230 -5.38 67.58 -33.58
C THR A 230 -6.85 67.86 -33.88
N LYS A 231 -7.72 67.96 -32.86
CA LYS A 231 -9.13 68.39 -33.04
C LYS A 231 -9.23 69.81 -33.59
N GLU A 232 -8.41 70.73 -33.10
CA GLU A 232 -8.36 72.11 -33.60
C GLU A 232 -7.87 72.18 -35.05
N VAL A 233 -6.82 71.43 -35.39
CA VAL A 233 -6.32 71.31 -36.77
C VAL A 233 -7.39 70.70 -37.68
N MET A 234 -8.07 69.64 -37.26
CA MET A 234 -9.18 69.08 -38.03
C MET A 234 -10.32 70.09 -38.21
N LYS A 235 -10.63 70.88 -37.17
CA LYS A 235 -11.65 71.93 -37.24
C LYS A 235 -11.25 73.02 -38.24
N LEU A 236 -10.00 73.46 -38.23
CA LEU A 236 -9.46 74.43 -39.18
C LEU A 236 -9.43 73.88 -40.62
N LEU A 237 -9.05 72.61 -40.81
CA LEU A 237 -9.12 71.95 -42.12
C LEU A 237 -10.56 71.85 -42.62
N HIS A 238 -11.52 71.56 -41.74
CA HIS A 238 -12.94 71.55 -42.09
C HIS A 238 -13.45 72.95 -42.42
N GLN A 239 -12.98 73.97 -41.69
CA GLN A 239 -13.29 75.37 -41.93
C GLN A 239 -12.70 75.87 -43.26
N LEU A 240 -11.48 75.46 -43.57
CA LEU A 240 -10.83 75.72 -44.86
C LEU A 240 -11.52 74.96 -46.00
N ALA A 241 -11.90 73.70 -45.83
CA ALA A 241 -12.68 72.96 -46.81
C ALA A 241 -14.07 73.60 -47.03
N SER A 242 -14.67 74.16 -45.98
CA SER A 242 -15.92 74.93 -46.10
C SER A 242 -15.70 76.32 -46.73
N ALA A 243 -14.55 76.95 -46.54
CA ALA A 243 -14.20 78.23 -47.15
C ALA A 243 -13.77 78.09 -48.62
N ASP A 244 -13.10 76.98 -48.98
CA ASP A 244 -12.79 76.60 -50.36
C ASP A 244 -14.06 76.23 -51.15
N SER A 245 -15.15 75.87 -50.47
CA SER A 245 -16.47 75.71 -51.11
C SER A 245 -17.09 77.04 -51.58
N GLY A 246 -16.52 78.18 -51.19
CA GLY A 246 -16.94 79.52 -51.58
C GLY A 246 -16.22 80.11 -52.80
N TRP A 247 -15.17 79.46 -53.30
CA TRP A 247 -14.38 79.93 -54.46
C TRP A 247 -14.19 78.81 -55.48
N ILE A 248 -15.29 78.33 -56.05
CA ILE A 248 -15.27 77.63 -57.34
C ILE A 248 -16.11 78.45 -58.31
N PRO A 249 -15.52 79.14 -59.31
CA PRO A 249 -16.29 79.82 -60.32
C PRO A 249 -17.03 78.78 -61.17
N HIS A 250 -18.33 79.03 -61.30
CA HIS A 250 -19.24 78.36 -62.20
C HIS A 250 -18.74 78.47 -63.65
N PHE A 251 -17.96 77.48 -64.10
CA PHE A 251 -17.82 77.12 -65.50
C PHE A 251 -18.37 75.71 -65.65
N MET A 252 -19.68 75.63 -65.86
CA MET A 252 -20.28 74.45 -66.49
C MET A 252 -19.57 74.23 -67.83
N GLN A 253 -19.21 72.99 -68.14
CA GLN A 253 -20.04 72.15 -69.01
C GLN A 253 -19.20 71.00 -69.59
N GLU A 254 -19.89 69.87 -69.76
CA GLU A 254 -19.57 68.75 -70.65
C GLU A 254 -18.62 67.65 -70.17
N GLY A 255 -19.18 66.44 -70.10
CA GLY A 255 -18.38 65.23 -70.05
C GLY A 255 -19.02 64.00 -69.43
N ALA A 256 -20.27 63.69 -69.73
CA ALA A 256 -20.83 62.39 -69.42
C ALA A 256 -20.01 61.26 -70.09
N SER A 257 -19.27 60.45 -69.32
CA SER A 257 -19.02 59.05 -69.71
C SER A 257 -18.30 58.19 -68.65
N ARG A 258 -19.06 57.19 -68.20
CA ARG A 258 -18.70 55.76 -68.13
C ARG A 258 -17.71 55.28 -67.06
N LYS A 259 -18.29 54.38 -66.25
CA LYS A 259 -17.89 52.98 -66.02
C LYS A 259 -17.02 52.64 -64.80
N ARG A 260 -17.70 51.87 -63.95
CA ARG A 260 -17.30 50.62 -63.26
C ARG A 260 -16.66 50.78 -61.90
N GLY A 261 -17.47 50.45 -60.90
CA GLY A 261 -17.03 50.06 -59.58
C GLY A 261 -16.10 48.85 -59.63
N ARG A 262 -15.27 48.79 -58.61
CA ARG A 262 -14.54 47.60 -58.20
C ARG A 262 -14.16 47.79 -56.74
N ASP A 263 -15.03 47.27 -55.88
CA ASP A 263 -14.73 47.01 -54.48
C ASP A 263 -13.56 46.02 -54.41
N TYR A 264 -12.54 46.33 -53.61
CA TYR A 264 -11.67 45.31 -53.01
C TYR A 264 -11.28 45.77 -51.61
N THR A 265 -11.92 45.11 -50.65
CA THR A 265 -11.43 44.83 -49.31
C THR A 265 -10.13 44.03 -49.37
N ALA A 266 -9.15 44.38 -48.54
CA ALA A 266 -8.03 43.53 -48.14
C ALA A 266 -7.55 44.09 -46.78
N LEU A 267 -7.91 43.40 -45.70
CA LEU A 267 -7.04 42.51 -44.90
C LEU A 267 -6.15 43.30 -43.94
#